data_AF-A0AA50XPT7-F1
#
_entry.id   AF-A0AA50XPT7-F1
#
_cell.length_a   1.000
_cell.length_b   1.000
_cell.length_c   1.000
_cell.angle_alpha   90.00
_cell.angle_beta   90.00
_cell.angle_gamma   90.00
#
_symmetry.space_group_name_H-M   'P 1'
#
loop_
_entity.id
_entity.type
_entity.pdbx_description
1 polymer ?
#
loop_
_entity_poly.entity_id
_entity_poly.type
_entity_poly.pdbx_seq_one_letter_code
_entity_poly.pdbx_strand_id
1 'polypeptide(L)' 'THNMDVPHVKREDYQLTDISDDGYLTLMADNGDLREDLKIPDGDLGTQLRSDFDSGKELL' A
#
# COMPACT_ATOMS: atom_id res chain seq x y z
N THR A 1 33.17 -17.45 -12.43
CA THR A 1 32.05 -16.69 -13.03
C THR A 1 31.01 -16.51 -11.95
N HIS A 2 30.66 -15.27 -11.62
CA HIS A 2 29.68 -14.97 -10.56
C HIS A 2 28.32 -14.76 -11.24
N ASN A 3 27.39 -15.70 -11.06
CA ASN A 3 26.01 -15.49 -11.45
C ASN A 3 25.33 -14.73 -10.31
N MET A 4 24.72 -13.58 -10.61
CA MET A 4 23.88 -12.83 -9.66
C MET A 4 22.43 -13.05 -10.07
N ASP A 5 21.61 -13.49 -9.13
CA ASP A 5 20.16 -13.54 -9.30
C ASP A 5 19.59 -12.13 -9.25
N VAL A 6 18.86 -11.76 -10.30
CA VAL A 6 18.21 -10.45 -10.41
C VAL A 6 16.81 -10.57 -9.83
N PRO A 7 16.45 -9.75 -8.83
CA PRO A 7 15.10 -9.78 -8.28
C PRO A 7 14.09 -9.36 -9.34
N HIS A 8 13.04 -10.16 -9.51
CA HIS A 8 11.91 -9.77 -10.34
C HIS A 8 11.03 -8.82 -9.54
N VAL A 9 11.11 -7.53 -9.88
CA VAL A 9 10.30 -6.49 -9.24
C VAL A 9 9.02 -6.32 -10.04
N LYS A 10 7.88 -6.41 -9.35
CA LYS A 10 6.57 -6.03 -9.88
C LYS A 10 6.09 -4.79 -9.13
N ARG A 11 5.54 -3.84 -9.88
CA ARG A 11 4.89 -2.65 -9.35
C ARG A 11 3.45 -2.69 -9.82
N GLU A 12 2.55 -2.53 -8.88
CA GLU A 12 1.11 -2.45 -9.08
C GLU A 12 0.63 -1.25 -8.27
N ASP A 13 -0.28 -0.48 -8.85
CA ASP A 13 -0.86 0.70 -8.22
C ASP A 13 -2.27 0.31 -7.72
N TYR A 14 -2.63 0.77 -6.53
CA TYR A 14 -3.89 0.41 -5.88
C TYR A 14 -4.45 1.64 -5.17
N GLN A 15 -5.77 1.82 -5.26
CA GLN A 15 -6.45 2.90 -4.56
C GLN A 15 -6.60 2.55 -3.07
N LEU A 16 -6.16 3.45 -2.19
CA LEU A 16 -6.39 3.27 -0.76
C LEU A 16 -7.85 3.58 -0.44
N THR A 17 -8.56 2.58 0.10
CA THR A 17 -9.99 2.66 0.41
C THR A 17 -10.23 2.85 1.90
N ASP A 18 -9.48 2.13 2.75
CA ASP A 18 -9.60 2.24 4.20
C ASP A 18 -8.29 1.88 4.92
N ILE A 19 -8.16 2.32 6.17
CA ILE A 19 -7.06 1.93 7.07
C ILE A 19 -7.65 1.40 8.37
N SER A 20 -7.50 0.11 8.60
CA SER A 20 -7.99 -0.55 9.81
C SER A 20 -7.24 -0.08 11.06
N ASP A 21 -7.91 -0.12 12.21
CA ASP A 21 -7.35 0.26 13.52
C ASP A 21 -6.13 -0.57 13.93
N ASP A 22 -6.05 -1.81 13.47
CA ASP A 22 -4.92 -2.73 13.67
C ASP A 22 -3.77 -2.52 12.67
N GLY A 23 -3.89 -1.53 11.78
CA GLY A 23 -2.83 -1.05 10.90
C GLY A 23 -2.76 -1.75 9.54
N TYR A 24 -3.82 -2.46 9.12
CA TYR A 24 -3.92 -2.98 7.75
C TYR A 24 -4.52 -1.95 6.79
N LEU A 25 -4.06 -1.97 5.55
CA LEU A 25 -4.55 -1.13 4.47
C LEU A 25 -5.55 -1.93 3.65
N THR A 26 -6.70 -1.34 3.39
CA THR A 26 -7.68 -1.84 2.43
C THR A 26 -7.42 -1.15 1.10
N LEU A 27 -6.81 -1.88 0.17
CA LEU A 27 -6.41 -1.41 -1.15
C LEU A 27 -7.33 -1.99 -2.22
N MET A 28 -7.82 -1.16 -3.13
CA MET A 28 -8.65 -1.59 -4.25
C MET A 28 -7.85 -1.56 -5.54
N ALA A 29 -7.84 -2.69 -6.26
CA ALA A 29 -7.29 -2.78 -7.60
C ALA A 29 -8.29 -2.28 -8.65
N ASP A 30 -7.82 -1.92 -9.84
CA ASP A 30 -8.68 -1.42 -10.94
C ASP A 30 -9.75 -2.43 -11.40
N ASN A 31 -9.53 -3.73 -11.15
CA ASN A 31 -10.49 -4.78 -11.47
C ASN A 31 -11.62 -4.91 -10.41
N GLY A 32 -11.56 -4.13 -9.32
CA GLY A 32 -12.48 -4.17 -8.19
C GLY A 32 -12.14 -5.21 -7.12
N ASP A 33 -10.98 -5.89 -7.21
CA ASP A 33 -10.47 -6.71 -6.10
C ASP A 33 -10.05 -5.83 -4.94
N LEU A 34 -10.43 -6.24 -3.72
CA LEU A 34 -10.01 -5.61 -2.49
C LEU A 34 -8.93 -6.45 -1.82
N ARG A 35 -7.92 -5.76 -1.32
CA ARG A 35 -6.72 -6.35 -0.75
C ARG A 35 -6.48 -5.78 0.64
N GLU A 36 -6.51 -6.65 1.64
CA GLU A 36 -6.45 -6.29 3.07
C GLU A 36 -5.26 -6.98 3.78
N ASP A 37 -4.37 -7.64 3.04
CA ASP A 37 -3.21 -8.37 3.60
C ASP A 37 -1.98 -7.48 3.88
N LEU A 38 -1.98 -6.23 3.40
CA LEU A 38 -0.84 -5.33 3.52
C LEU A 38 -1.00 -4.42 4.72
N LYS A 39 0.06 -4.30 5.53
CA LYS A 39 0.12 -3.34 6.63
C LYS A 39 0.63 -2.00 6.19
N ILE A 40 0.22 -0.97 6.92
CA ILE A 40 0.79 0.37 6.79
C ILE A 40 2.30 0.30 7.06
N PRO A 41 3.14 0.82 6.17
CA PRO A 41 4.59 0.79 6.35
C PRO A 41 5.01 1.65 7.55
N ASP A 42 6.01 1.18 8.30
CA ASP A 42 6.58 1.97 9.40
C ASP A 42 7.32 3.22 8.89
N GLY A 43 7.36 4.25 9.73
CA GLY A 43 8.11 5.49 9.50
C GLY A 43 7.28 6.65 8.95
N ASP A 44 7.96 7.62 8.33
CA ASP A 44 7.32 8.84 7.81
C ASP A 44 6.25 8.55 6.76
N LEU A 45 6.46 7.52 5.94
CA LEU A 45 5.53 7.15 4.87
C LEU A 45 4.17 6.68 5.42
N GLY A 46 4.17 5.81 6.44
CA GLY A 46 2.92 5.38 7.07
C GLY A 46 2.21 6.51 7.81
N THR A 47 2.98 7.37 8.48
CA THR A 47 2.42 8.55 9.15
C THR A 47 1.76 9.49 8.13
N GLN A 48 2.41 9.73 7.00
CA GLN A 48 1.88 10.54 5.91
C GLN A 48 0.62 9.93 5.31
N LEU A 49 0.61 8.61 5.04
CA LEU A 49 -0.55 7.89 4.53
C LEU A 49 -1.76 8.03 5.47
N ARG A 50 -1.56 7.80 6.78
CA ARG A 50 -2.63 7.98 7.77
C ARG A 50 -3.14 9.41 7.81
N SER A 51 -2.23 10.39 7.77
CA SER A 51 -2.59 11.80 7.83
C SER A 51 -3.32 12.26 6.56
N ASP A 52 -2.90 11.81 5.39
CA ASP A 52 -3.56 12.14 4.12
C ASP A 52 -4.94 11.47 4.04
N PHE A 53 -5.06 10.23 4.50
CA PHE A 53 -6.34 9.53 4.59
C PHE A 53 -7.31 10.22 5.57
N ASP A 54 -6.85 10.59 6.76
CA ASP A 54 -7.64 11.35 7.75
C ASP A 54 -8.04 12.73 7.22
N SER A 55 -7.20 13.34 6.38
CA SER A 55 -7.50 14.60 5.68
C SER A 55 -8.52 14.42 4.53
N GLY A 56 -8.98 13.21 4.27
CA GLY A 56 -9.93 12.90 3.19
C GLY A 56 -9.35 13.06 1.80
N LYS A 57 -8.02 12.97 1.64
CA LYS A 57 -7.40 12.91 0.31
C LYS A 57 -7.63 11.55 -0.31
N GLU A 58 -8.00 11.56 -1.58
CA GLU A 58 -7.97 10.37 -2.43
C GLU A 58 -6.50 10.02 -2.74
N LEU A 59 -6.08 8.84 -2.31
CA LEU A 59 -4.74 8.29 -2.51
C LEU A 59 -4.83 7.16 -3.56
N LEU A 60 -4.11 7.31 -4.66
CA LEU A 60 -4.06 6.40 -5.81
C LEU A 60 -2.63 5.90 -6.06
#